data_AF-X8DSQ5-F1
#
_entry.id   AF-X8DSQ5-F1
#
_cell.length_a   1.000
_cell.length_b   1.000
_cell.length_c   1.000
_cell.angle_alpha   90.00
_cell.angle_beta   90.00
_cell.angle_gamma   90.00
#
_symmetry.space_group_name_H-M   'P 1'
#
loop_
_entity.id
_entity.type
_entity.pdbx_description
1 polymer ?
#
loop_
_entity_poly.entity_id
_entity_poly.type
_entity_poly.pdbx_seq_one_letter_code
_entity_poly.pdbx_strand_id
1 'polypeptide(L)'
;MIRRTSKKDLTLAWVYAANASIHEETPGPAELNIGSAIEPHMVSRSEAFRDLYAHLLLEDLHAGPARIDALRSKVLRSRKRSSSAEANAVWDIAAELCERARLIIDEAGAAEDAQARARLLAGTKHLNRSVVLGQFVPQLQRELDAELAQELNAIESE
;
A
#
# COMPACT_ATOMS: atom_id res chain seq x y z
N MET A 1 -3.24 -11.56 22.91
CA MET A 1 -3.07 -10.30 22.15
C MET A 1 -3.28 -10.46 20.64
N ILE A 2 -2.89 -11.60 20.03
CA ILE A 2 -2.93 -11.90 18.58
C ILE A 2 -4.31 -11.70 17.89
N ARG A 3 -5.43 -12.04 18.56
CA ARG A 3 -6.79 -11.89 17.99
C ARG A 3 -7.21 -10.45 17.72
N ARG A 4 -6.71 -9.46 18.49
CA ARG A 4 -7.10 -8.04 18.33
C ARG A 4 -6.45 -7.42 17.10
N THR A 5 -5.15 -7.66 16.89
CA THR A 5 -4.41 -7.22 15.70
C THR A 5 -5.04 -7.79 14.43
N SER A 6 -5.36 -9.09 14.45
CA SER A 6 -6.03 -9.76 13.33
C SER A 6 -7.37 -9.13 12.91
N LYS A 7 -8.17 -8.58 13.83
CA LYS A 7 -9.44 -7.95 13.48
C LYS A 7 -9.21 -6.54 12.92
N LYS A 8 -8.24 -5.82 13.49
CA LYS A 8 -7.81 -4.51 13.00
C LYS A 8 -7.31 -4.59 11.55
N ASP A 9 -6.44 -5.56 11.25
CA ASP A 9 -5.88 -5.74 9.90
C ASP A 9 -6.98 -6.02 8.85
N LEU A 10 -7.98 -6.82 9.22
CA LEU A 10 -9.12 -7.10 8.34
C LEU A 10 -10.00 -5.86 8.11
N THR A 11 -10.25 -5.08 9.17
CA THR A 11 -10.96 -3.80 9.05
C THR A 11 -10.18 -2.81 8.19
N LEU A 12 -8.86 -2.75 8.36
CA LEU A 12 -7.97 -1.90 7.58
C LEU A 12 -8.06 -2.23 6.08
N ALA A 13 -7.90 -3.51 5.73
CA ALA A 13 -8.01 -3.98 4.35
C ALA A 13 -9.37 -3.64 3.71
N TRP A 14 -10.45 -3.79 4.48
CA TRP A 14 -11.78 -3.39 4.03
C TRP A 14 -11.88 -1.89 3.77
N VAL A 15 -11.39 -1.06 4.70
CA VAL A 15 -11.43 0.41 4.55
C VAL A 15 -10.62 0.85 3.34
N TYR A 16 -9.44 0.30 3.13
CA TYR A 16 -8.59 0.62 1.98
C TYR A 16 -9.23 0.17 0.66
N ALA A 17 -9.81 -1.03 0.62
CA ALA A 17 -10.53 -1.49 -0.56
C ALA A 17 -11.78 -0.66 -0.87
N ALA A 18 -12.55 -0.28 0.16
CA ALA A 18 -13.72 0.56 -0.01
C ALA A 18 -13.33 1.96 -0.53
N ASN A 19 -12.27 2.56 0.01
CA ASN A 19 -11.80 3.85 -0.47
C ASN A 19 -11.23 3.77 -1.89
N ALA A 20 -10.49 2.70 -2.23
CA ALA A 20 -10.05 2.46 -3.61
C ALA A 20 -11.26 2.44 -4.56
N SER A 21 -12.29 1.64 -4.24
CA SER A 21 -13.54 1.57 -5.02
C SER A 21 -14.22 2.94 -5.19
N ILE A 22 -14.33 3.72 -4.11
CA ILE A 22 -14.94 5.06 -4.16
C ILE A 22 -14.13 5.98 -5.08
N HIS A 23 -12.81 5.96 -4.97
CA HIS A 23 -11.94 6.82 -5.78
C HIS A 23 -11.91 6.40 -7.26
N GLU A 24 -12.04 5.10 -7.54
CA GLU A 24 -12.22 4.54 -8.89
C GLU A 24 -13.51 5.05 -9.57
N GLU A 25 -14.61 5.13 -8.83
CA GLU A 25 -15.92 5.56 -9.34
C GLU A 25 -16.12 7.10 -9.34
N THR A 26 -15.31 7.83 -8.57
CA THR A 26 -15.40 9.29 -8.48
C THR A 26 -15.07 9.93 -9.85
N PRO A 27 -15.89 10.88 -10.36
CA PRO A 27 -15.64 11.54 -11.63
C PRO A 27 -14.23 12.13 -11.74
N GLY A 28 -13.57 11.87 -12.85
CA GLY A 28 -12.20 12.29 -13.10
C GLY A 28 -11.66 11.71 -14.41
N PRO A 29 -10.37 11.97 -14.72
CA PRO A 29 -9.73 11.35 -15.87
C PRO A 29 -9.65 9.82 -15.68
N ALA A 30 -9.84 9.09 -16.78
CA ALA A 30 -9.80 7.62 -16.79
C ALA A 30 -8.39 7.07 -16.51
N GLU A 31 -7.36 7.88 -16.77
CA GLU A 31 -5.97 7.57 -16.53
C GLU A 31 -5.32 8.66 -15.67
N LEU A 32 -4.35 8.27 -14.85
CA LEU A 32 -3.57 9.16 -14.00
C LEU A 32 -2.09 9.04 -14.38
N ASN A 33 -1.39 10.19 -14.41
CA ASN A 33 0.06 10.19 -14.52
C ASN A 33 0.66 9.91 -13.14
N ILE A 34 1.31 8.75 -12.98
CA ILE A 34 2.05 8.39 -11.76
C ILE A 34 3.56 8.64 -11.90
N GLY A 35 4.01 9.03 -13.10
CA GLY A 35 5.37 9.44 -13.39
C GLY A 35 5.61 10.93 -13.15
N SER A 36 6.78 11.41 -13.58
CA SER A 36 7.11 12.84 -13.51
C SER A 36 6.47 13.61 -14.67
N ALA A 37 6.59 14.94 -14.66
CA ALA A 37 6.19 15.75 -15.81
C ALA A 37 7.10 15.54 -17.04
N ILE A 38 8.35 15.10 -16.83
CA ILE A 38 9.35 14.91 -17.90
C ILE A 38 9.28 13.49 -18.47
N GLU A 39 9.01 12.52 -17.61
CA GLU A 39 8.80 11.11 -17.96
C GLU A 39 7.45 10.67 -17.37
N PRO A 40 6.35 10.99 -18.06
CA PRO A 40 5.02 10.62 -17.60
C PRO A 40 4.79 9.12 -17.77
N HIS A 41 4.12 8.52 -16.81
CA HIS A 41 3.67 7.15 -16.87
C HIS A 41 2.17 7.13 -16.59
N MET A 42 1.39 6.94 -17.65
CA MET A 42 -0.07 6.90 -17.57
C MET A 42 -0.51 5.48 -17.21
N VAL A 43 -1.28 5.37 -16.14
CA VAL A 43 -1.91 4.11 -15.73
C VAL A 43 -3.41 4.34 -15.57
N SER A 44 -4.18 3.25 -15.59
CA SER A 44 -5.61 3.36 -15.32
C SER A 44 -5.85 3.93 -13.92
N ARG A 45 -6.95 4.67 -13.75
CA ARG A 45 -7.34 5.21 -12.45
C ARG A 45 -7.45 4.12 -11.37
N SER A 46 -7.99 2.95 -11.72
CA SER A 46 -8.06 1.78 -10.83
C SER A 46 -6.70 1.28 -10.42
N GLU A 47 -5.76 1.16 -11.36
CA GLU A 47 -4.40 0.74 -11.05
C GLU A 47 -3.70 1.71 -10.11
N ALA A 48 -3.77 3.01 -10.37
CA ALA A 48 -3.16 4.04 -9.51
C ALA A 48 -3.69 4.00 -8.06
N PHE A 49 -5.01 3.91 -7.86
CA PHE A 49 -5.57 3.85 -6.51
C PHE A 49 -5.31 2.51 -5.83
N ARG A 50 -5.35 1.39 -6.55
CA ARG A 50 -5.02 0.08 -5.98
C ARG A 50 -3.57 0.00 -5.55
N ASP A 51 -2.65 0.58 -6.32
CA ASP A 51 -1.24 0.67 -5.92
C ASP A 51 -1.05 1.57 -4.70
N LEU A 52 -1.67 2.75 -4.68
CA LEU A 52 -1.64 3.63 -3.50
C LEU A 52 -2.10 2.91 -2.24
N TYR A 53 -3.26 2.26 -2.28
CA TYR A 53 -3.80 1.56 -1.12
C TYR A 53 -3.02 0.28 -0.75
N ALA A 54 -2.33 -0.34 -1.71
CA ALA A 54 -1.38 -1.42 -1.42
C ALA A 54 -0.15 -0.90 -0.68
N HIS A 55 0.39 0.27 -1.04
CA HIS A 55 1.49 0.92 -0.32
C HIS A 55 1.10 1.38 1.09
N LEU A 56 -0.12 1.88 1.29
CA LEU A 56 -0.63 2.18 2.64
C LEU A 56 -0.77 0.90 3.48
N LEU A 57 -1.25 -0.20 2.87
CA LEU A 57 -1.33 -1.49 3.54
C LEU A 57 0.06 -2.03 3.93
N LEU A 58 1.07 -1.85 3.06
CA LEU A 58 2.45 -2.19 3.35
C LEU A 58 2.98 -1.43 4.57
N GLU A 59 2.76 -0.11 4.63
CA GLU A 59 3.20 0.71 5.76
C GLU A 59 2.57 0.23 7.08
N ASP A 60 1.24 0.09 7.13
CA ASP A 60 0.54 -0.31 8.36
C ASP A 60 0.86 -1.74 8.82
N LEU A 61 1.12 -2.63 7.87
CA LEU A 61 1.55 -4.01 8.15
C LEU A 61 3.06 -4.15 8.29
N HIS A 62 3.81 -3.04 8.20
CA HIS A 62 5.26 -2.96 8.33
C HIS A 62 5.99 -3.87 7.33
N ALA A 63 5.45 -3.97 6.11
CA ALA A 63 5.92 -4.87 5.05
C ALA A 63 6.12 -6.33 5.53
N GLY A 64 5.31 -6.79 6.48
CA GLY A 64 5.44 -8.13 7.08
C GLY A 64 4.78 -9.21 6.23
N PRO A 65 5.53 -10.08 5.51
CA PRO A 65 4.97 -11.04 4.55
C PRO A 65 3.97 -12.01 5.19
N ALA A 66 4.35 -12.62 6.33
CA ALA A 66 3.48 -13.54 7.05
C ALA A 66 2.17 -12.89 7.53
N ARG A 67 2.20 -11.57 7.83
CA ARG A 67 1.00 -10.82 8.26
C ARG A 67 0.08 -10.55 7.08
N ILE A 68 0.65 -10.20 5.92
CA ILE A 68 -0.09 -10.03 4.66
C ILE A 68 -0.73 -11.34 4.21
N ASP A 69 -0.01 -12.47 4.24
CA ASP A 69 -0.56 -13.77 3.86
C ASP A 69 -1.70 -14.22 4.79
N ALA A 70 -1.52 -13.98 6.10
CA ALA A 70 -2.56 -14.25 7.09
C ALA A 70 -3.79 -13.35 6.92
N LEU A 71 -3.60 -12.11 6.48
CA LEU A 71 -4.67 -11.17 6.16
C LEU A 71 -5.42 -11.59 4.88
N ARG A 72 -4.70 -11.88 3.78
CA ARG A 72 -5.28 -12.36 2.52
C ARG A 72 -6.16 -13.58 2.74
N SER A 73 -5.66 -14.54 3.51
CA SER A 73 -6.43 -15.74 3.89
C SER A 73 -7.74 -15.42 4.62
N LYS A 74 -7.79 -14.34 5.42
CA LYS A 74 -9.02 -13.88 6.10
C LYS A 74 -9.95 -13.14 5.16
N VAL A 75 -9.41 -12.26 4.31
CA VAL A 75 -10.18 -11.55 3.27
C VAL A 75 -10.92 -12.55 2.40
N LEU A 76 -10.23 -13.57 1.88
CA LEU A 76 -10.84 -14.62 1.05
C LEU A 76 -11.93 -15.40 1.79
N ARG A 77 -11.76 -15.64 3.11
CA ARG A 77 -12.81 -16.27 3.93
C ARG A 77 -14.00 -15.36 4.17
N SER A 78 -13.78 -14.06 4.37
CA SER A 78 -14.86 -13.07 4.54
C SER A 78 -15.67 -12.93 3.25
N ARG A 79 -15.00 -12.89 2.10
CA ARG A 79 -15.65 -12.92 0.77
C ARG A 79 -16.58 -14.12 0.62
N LYS A 80 -16.08 -15.34 0.88
CA LYS A 80 -16.88 -16.58 0.78
C LYS A 80 -18.10 -16.61 1.69
N ARG A 81 -18.10 -15.81 2.77
CA ARG A 81 -19.21 -15.74 3.74
C ARG A 81 -20.18 -14.59 3.46
N SER A 82 -19.82 -13.68 2.57
CA SER A 82 -20.64 -12.53 2.22
C SER A 82 -21.68 -12.91 1.17
N SER A 83 -22.93 -12.53 1.42
CA SER A 83 -24.06 -12.71 0.50
C SER A 83 -24.34 -11.46 -0.35
N SER A 84 -23.74 -10.31 -0.04
CA SER A 84 -23.91 -9.07 -0.81
C SER A 84 -22.90 -8.99 -1.94
N ALA A 85 -23.39 -8.65 -3.14
CA ALA A 85 -22.55 -8.47 -4.33
C ALA A 85 -21.61 -7.27 -4.17
N GLU A 86 -22.11 -6.18 -3.59
CA GLU A 86 -21.34 -4.97 -3.30
C GLU A 86 -20.22 -5.28 -2.31
N ALA A 87 -20.53 -5.99 -1.22
CA ALA A 87 -19.52 -6.42 -0.26
C ALA A 87 -18.50 -7.38 -0.88
N ASN A 88 -18.92 -8.24 -1.82
CA ASN A 88 -18.01 -9.13 -2.53
C ASN A 88 -17.05 -8.37 -3.43
N ALA A 89 -17.50 -7.31 -4.12
CA ALA A 89 -16.63 -6.45 -4.93
C ALA A 89 -15.55 -5.78 -4.07
N VAL A 90 -15.91 -5.25 -2.90
CA VAL A 90 -14.94 -4.67 -1.95
C VAL A 90 -13.96 -5.73 -1.44
N TRP A 91 -14.44 -6.94 -1.13
CA TRP A 91 -13.53 -8.03 -0.72
C TRP A 91 -12.58 -8.50 -1.84
N ASP A 92 -13.00 -8.43 -3.10
CA ASP A 92 -12.16 -8.73 -4.25
C ASP A 92 -11.03 -7.70 -4.37
N ILE A 93 -11.34 -6.41 -4.25
CA ILE A 93 -10.33 -5.36 -4.20
C ILE A 93 -9.39 -5.59 -3.01
N ALA A 94 -9.90 -5.87 -1.81
CA ALA A 94 -9.07 -6.13 -0.64
C ALA A 94 -8.11 -7.33 -0.83
N ALA A 95 -8.53 -8.36 -1.56
CA ALA A 95 -7.68 -9.50 -1.88
C ALA A 95 -6.56 -9.09 -2.85
N GLU A 96 -6.88 -8.31 -3.87
CA GLU A 96 -5.90 -7.75 -4.80
C GLU A 96 -4.89 -6.84 -4.09
N LEU A 97 -5.32 -5.97 -3.17
CA LEU A 97 -4.39 -5.13 -2.39
C LEU A 97 -3.38 -5.97 -1.61
N CYS A 98 -3.82 -7.10 -1.04
CA CYS A 98 -2.91 -8.02 -0.36
C CYS A 98 -1.93 -8.70 -1.33
N GLU A 99 -2.39 -9.03 -2.54
CA GLU A 99 -1.56 -9.64 -3.58
C GLU A 99 -0.50 -8.67 -4.11
N ARG A 100 -0.89 -7.42 -4.41
CA ARG A 100 0.05 -6.35 -4.80
C ARG A 100 1.08 -6.08 -3.71
N ALA A 101 0.64 -5.93 -2.46
CA ALA A 101 1.56 -5.76 -1.33
C ALA A 101 2.55 -6.94 -1.21
N ARG A 102 2.08 -8.18 -1.40
CA ARG A 102 2.95 -9.36 -1.36
C ARG A 102 3.96 -9.36 -2.51
N LEU A 103 3.54 -8.99 -3.72
CA LEU A 103 4.40 -8.88 -4.90
C LEU A 103 5.49 -7.82 -4.71
N ILE A 104 5.13 -6.63 -4.21
CA ILE A 104 6.10 -5.56 -3.90
C ILE A 104 7.16 -6.05 -2.90
N ILE A 105 6.77 -6.83 -1.89
CA ILE A 105 7.71 -7.43 -0.93
C ILE A 105 8.66 -8.42 -1.64
N ASP A 106 8.15 -9.27 -2.52
CA ASP A 106 8.97 -10.23 -3.26
C ASP A 106 9.94 -9.54 -4.21
N GLU A 107 9.47 -8.57 -4.99
CA GLU A 107 10.28 -7.83 -5.96
C GLU A 107 11.36 -6.97 -5.29
N ALA A 108 11.10 -6.46 -4.08
CA ALA A 108 12.09 -5.78 -3.26
C ALA A 108 13.09 -6.73 -2.56
N GLY A 109 12.94 -8.05 -2.68
CA GLY A 109 13.73 -9.04 -1.94
C GLY A 109 13.47 -9.06 -0.43
N ALA A 110 12.40 -8.39 0.02
CA ALA A 110 12.10 -8.14 1.43
C ALA A 110 11.40 -9.32 2.15
N ALA A 111 11.06 -10.39 1.43
CA ALA A 111 10.37 -11.55 1.97
C ALA A 111 11.16 -12.21 3.11
N GLU A 112 12.46 -12.45 2.87
CA GLU A 112 13.35 -13.14 3.80
C GLU A 112 14.49 -12.25 4.33
N ASP A 113 14.72 -11.08 3.72
CA ASP A 113 15.76 -10.13 4.12
C ASP A 113 15.17 -8.99 4.97
N ALA A 114 15.61 -8.92 6.23
CA ALA A 114 15.16 -7.91 7.17
C ALA A 114 15.63 -6.49 6.82
N GLN A 115 16.85 -6.34 6.29
CA GLN A 115 17.34 -5.03 5.85
C GLN A 115 16.62 -4.59 4.58
N ALA A 116 16.42 -5.49 3.61
CA ALA A 116 15.63 -5.18 2.40
C ALA A 116 14.20 -4.76 2.78
N ARG A 117 13.59 -5.43 3.76
CA ARG A 117 12.28 -5.04 4.30
C ARG A 117 12.29 -3.68 4.98
N ALA A 118 13.33 -3.36 5.74
CA ALA A 118 13.46 -2.04 6.37
C ALA A 118 13.61 -0.94 5.30
N ARG A 119 14.42 -1.16 4.26
CA ARG A 119 14.57 -0.24 3.12
C ARG A 119 13.26 -0.04 2.37
N LEU A 120 12.53 -1.12 2.08
CA LEU A 120 11.21 -1.07 1.45
C LEU A 120 10.23 -0.25 2.30
N LEU A 121 10.22 -0.45 3.62
CA LEU A 121 9.32 0.28 4.52
C LEU A 121 9.66 1.77 4.57
N ALA A 122 10.95 2.13 4.67
CA ALA A 122 11.39 3.52 4.64
C ALA A 122 10.98 4.21 3.32
N GLY A 123 11.24 3.55 2.19
CA GLY A 123 10.83 4.06 0.86
C GLY A 123 9.30 4.19 0.73
N THR A 124 8.53 3.24 1.26
CA THR A 124 7.07 3.28 1.23
C THR A 124 6.50 4.44 2.06
N LYS A 125 7.03 4.68 3.27
CA LYS A 125 6.64 5.84 4.09
C LYS A 125 6.94 7.16 3.37
N HIS A 126 8.13 7.25 2.78
CA HIS A 126 8.54 8.43 2.00
C HIS A 126 7.61 8.67 0.82
N LEU A 127 7.30 7.63 0.04
CA LEU A 127 6.37 7.69 -1.09
C LEU A 127 4.99 8.19 -0.65
N ASN A 128 4.39 7.56 0.37
CA ASN A 128 3.06 7.91 0.87
C ASN A 128 2.98 9.37 1.33
N ARG A 129 4.03 9.88 1.97
CA ARG A 129 4.08 11.29 2.43
C ARG A 129 4.37 12.27 1.30
N SER A 130 5.25 11.91 0.37
CA SER A 130 5.65 12.75 -0.76
C SER A 130 4.49 12.96 -1.74
N VAL A 131 3.72 11.90 -2.04
CA VAL A 131 2.55 11.98 -2.92
C VAL A 131 1.43 12.82 -2.30
N VAL A 132 1.20 12.73 -0.99
CA VAL A 132 0.10 13.46 -0.34
C VAL A 132 0.43 14.93 -0.10
N LEU A 133 1.64 15.26 0.36
CA LEU A 133 1.99 16.62 0.81
C LEU A 133 3.18 17.23 0.06
N GLY A 134 4.16 16.41 -0.32
CA GLY A 134 5.43 16.87 -0.90
C GLY A 134 5.28 17.55 -2.27
N GLN A 135 4.38 17.05 -3.12
CA GLN A 135 4.14 17.62 -4.45
C GLN A 135 3.69 19.10 -4.44
N PHE A 136 3.11 19.57 -3.33
CA PHE A 136 2.60 20.94 -3.20
C PHE A 136 3.49 21.85 -2.34
N VAL A 137 4.49 21.30 -1.63
CA VAL A 137 5.34 22.05 -0.69
C VAL A 137 6.81 21.61 -0.85
N PRO A 138 7.61 22.31 -1.67
CA PRO A 138 9.00 21.92 -1.96
C PRO A 138 9.91 21.84 -0.73
N GLN A 139 9.65 22.66 0.30
CA GLN A 139 10.39 22.61 1.56
C GLN A 139 10.15 21.30 2.31
N LEU A 140 8.90 20.86 2.36
CA LEU A 140 8.52 19.60 2.99
C LEU A 140 9.07 18.39 2.23
N GLN A 141 9.12 18.45 0.89
CA GLN A 141 9.75 17.38 0.10
C GLN A 141 11.23 17.20 0.48
N ARG A 142 11.99 18.30 0.64
CA ARG A 142 13.40 18.22 1.07
C ARG A 142 13.56 17.61 2.47
N GLU A 143 12.62 17.90 3.37
CA GLU A 143 12.61 17.32 4.73
C GLU A 143 12.33 15.82 4.67
N LEU A 144 11.32 15.39 3.89
CA LEU A 144 11.02 13.97 3.67
C LEU A 144 12.22 13.23 3.04
N ASP A 145 12.88 13.82 2.04
CA ASP A 145 14.06 13.23 1.39
C ASP A 145 15.22 13.06 2.38
N ALA A 146 15.43 14.04 3.26
CA ALA A 146 16.46 13.97 4.31
C ALA A 146 16.13 12.92 5.38
N GLU A 147 14.86 12.80 5.78
CA GLU A 147 14.38 11.73 6.68
C GLU A 147 14.64 10.35 6.08
N LEU A 148 14.30 10.15 4.79
CA LEU A 148 14.56 8.89 4.10
C LEU A 148 16.06 8.57 4.08
N ALA A 149 16.91 9.53 3.71
CA ALA A 149 18.36 9.32 3.68
C ALA A 149 18.92 8.93 5.06
N GLN A 150 18.41 9.52 6.14
CA GLN A 150 18.79 9.17 7.50
C GLN A 150 18.34 7.74 7.87
N GLU A 151 17.09 7.36 7.57
CA GLU A 151 16.56 6.02 7.85
C GLU A 151 17.35 4.94 7.07
N LEU A 152 17.68 5.20 5.80
CA LEU A 152 18.48 4.28 4.98
C LEU A 152 19.92 4.11 5.51
N ASN A 153 20.59 5.20 5.88
CA ASN A 153 21.94 5.14 6.46
C ASN A 153 21.98 4.36 7.78
N ALA A 154 20.92 4.48 8.60
CA ALA A 154 20.80 3.73 9.84
C ALA A 154 20.69 2.22 9.58
N ILE A 155 19.93 1.81 8.56
CA ILE A 155 19.78 0.40 8.18
C ILE A 155 21.09 -0.21 7.68
N GLU A 156 21.92 0.56 6.96
CA GLU A 156 23.22 0.08 6.45
C GLU A 156 24.31 -0.04 7.53
N SER A 157 24.09 0.60 8.69
CA SER A 157 25.04 0.62 9.80
C SER A 157 24.82 -0.52 10.81
N GLU A 158 23.78 -1.35 10.62
CA GLU A 158 23.42 -2.52 11.44
C GLU A 158 23.91 -3.84 10.81
#